data_AF-A0A7G3FN78-F1
#
_entry.id   AF-A0A7G3FN78-F1
#
_cell.length_a   1.000
_cell.length_b   1.000
_cell.length_c   1.000
_cell.angle_alpha   90.00
_cell.angle_beta   90.00
_cell.angle_gamma   90.00
#
_symmetry.space_group_name_H-M   'P 1'
#
loop_
_entity.id
_entity.type
_entity.pdbx_description
1 polymer ?
#
loop_
_entity_poly.entity_id
_entity_poly.type
_entity_poly.pdbx_seq_one_letter_code
_entity_poly.pdbx_strand_id
1 'polypeptide(L)'
;MLRSTGYKQLIRILKGEDLEFRITQYAIKVPGVVVLENMIFPHALTFRNCQFDQVEFRNCKFHGDISFKGSRLNRLTFSGCQLKDVDVEKCHAQKISLVNSVQVQKFHIGASDINHIEITGNPTFEAFEVACENNILTALIENNGQSSKNSFKSTIYICPERFDQMTLKNNRSEILHVGTIGQFSSFEIDGYNANLVLFSNCNGNNANVHFQGLQPIDVDSASVCIVNSDRVLELRQSGVFNSFRNIKNYEQPLQHRNYARIAG
;
A
#
# COMPACT_ATOMS: atom_id res chain seq x y z
N MET A 1 -13.55 16.76 -20.20
CA MET A 1 -14.72 17.31 -19.47
C MET A 1 -15.20 16.26 -18.49
N LEU A 2 -15.42 16.63 -17.23
CA LEU A 2 -15.81 15.72 -16.15
C LEU A 2 -17.34 15.56 -16.15
N ARG A 3 -17.86 14.33 -16.31
CA ARG A 3 -19.30 14.07 -16.37
C ARG A 3 -19.87 13.80 -14.99
N SER A 4 -20.92 14.50 -14.58
CA SER A 4 -21.59 14.19 -13.32
C SER A 4 -22.34 12.86 -13.44
N THR A 5 -22.06 11.94 -12.53
CA THR A 5 -22.56 10.55 -12.57
C THR A 5 -23.30 10.25 -11.28
N GLY A 6 -24.62 10.04 -11.40
CA GLY A 6 -25.44 9.58 -10.27
C GLY A 6 -25.27 8.08 -9.99
N TYR A 7 -25.77 7.64 -8.84
CA TYR A 7 -25.65 6.26 -8.36
C TYR A 7 -26.01 5.20 -9.40
N LYS A 8 -27.20 5.32 -10.04
CA LYS A 8 -27.66 4.34 -11.05
C LYS A 8 -26.68 4.19 -12.21
N GLN A 9 -26.10 5.28 -12.70
CA GLN A 9 -25.14 5.23 -13.81
C GLN A 9 -23.79 4.66 -13.35
N LEU A 10 -23.34 5.00 -12.14
CA LEU A 10 -22.14 4.41 -11.56
C LEU A 10 -22.25 2.89 -11.45
N ILE A 11 -23.40 2.36 -11.00
CA ILE A 11 -23.65 0.91 -10.96
C ILE A 11 -23.50 0.27 -12.34
N ARG A 12 -24.07 0.89 -13.38
CA ARG A 12 -23.95 0.38 -14.76
C ARG A 12 -22.50 0.36 -15.23
N ILE A 13 -21.73 1.42 -14.92
CA ILE A 13 -20.29 1.47 -15.20
C ILE A 13 -19.56 0.33 -14.50
N LEU A 14 -19.76 0.17 -13.20
CA LEU A 14 -19.08 -0.85 -12.38
C LEU A 14 -19.44 -2.28 -12.80
N LYS A 15 -20.68 -2.52 -13.26
CA LYS A 15 -21.11 -3.82 -13.80
C LYS A 15 -20.66 -4.06 -15.24
N GLY A 16 -20.06 -3.07 -15.91
CA GLY A 16 -19.67 -3.14 -17.32
C GLY A 16 -20.85 -3.04 -18.30
N GLU A 17 -22.00 -2.57 -17.84
CA GLU A 17 -23.21 -2.34 -18.65
C GLU A 17 -23.19 -0.99 -19.40
N ASP A 18 -22.28 -0.08 -19.01
CA ASP A 18 -21.99 1.16 -19.75
C ASP A 18 -20.92 0.90 -20.82
N LEU A 19 -21.38 0.64 -22.05
CA LEU A 19 -20.50 0.38 -23.19
C LEU A 19 -19.64 1.60 -23.57
N GLU A 20 -20.16 2.81 -23.43
CA GLU A 20 -19.39 4.02 -23.75
C GLU A 20 -18.21 4.16 -22.79
N PHE A 21 -18.45 3.98 -21.49
CA PHE A 21 -17.37 4.03 -20.50
C PHE A 21 -16.35 2.91 -20.73
N ARG A 22 -16.79 1.70 -21.10
CA ARG A 22 -15.87 0.60 -21.40
C ARG A 22 -14.91 0.91 -22.55
N ILE A 23 -15.36 1.67 -23.55
CA ILE A 23 -14.56 2.03 -24.73
C ILE A 23 -13.68 3.24 -24.44
N THR A 24 -14.26 4.27 -23.81
CA THR A 24 -13.64 5.61 -23.75
C THR A 24 -13.02 5.94 -22.40
N GLN A 25 -13.44 5.27 -21.32
CA GLN A 25 -13.03 5.56 -19.94
C GLN A 25 -13.15 7.04 -19.58
N TYR A 26 -14.24 7.69 -20.03
CA TYR A 26 -14.44 9.12 -19.81
C TYR A 26 -14.43 9.47 -18.31
N ALA A 27 -13.88 10.63 -17.98
CA ALA A 27 -13.78 11.08 -16.59
C ALA A 27 -15.16 11.36 -15.99
N ILE A 28 -15.40 10.82 -14.79
CA ILE A 28 -16.67 11.00 -14.05
C ILE A 28 -16.47 11.72 -12.71
N LYS A 29 -17.50 12.45 -12.30
CA LYS A 29 -17.67 13.00 -10.95
C LYS A 29 -18.82 12.29 -10.27
N VAL A 30 -18.54 11.64 -9.15
CA VAL A 30 -19.56 11.05 -8.27
C VAL A 30 -19.68 11.94 -7.04
N PRO A 31 -20.74 12.76 -6.93
CA PRO A 31 -20.96 13.60 -5.76
C PRO A 31 -21.48 12.77 -4.58
N GLY A 32 -21.04 13.10 -3.37
CA GLY A 32 -21.52 12.50 -2.14
C GLY A 32 -21.00 11.09 -1.89
N VAL A 33 -21.63 10.45 -0.90
CA VAL A 33 -21.25 9.13 -0.40
C VAL A 33 -21.96 8.04 -1.21
N VAL A 34 -21.18 7.09 -1.71
CA VAL A 34 -21.68 5.87 -2.34
C VAL A 34 -21.17 4.66 -1.58
N VAL A 35 -22.10 3.80 -1.16
CA VAL A 35 -21.80 2.51 -0.54
C VAL A 35 -22.32 1.41 -1.45
N LEU A 36 -21.44 0.46 -1.77
CA LEU A 36 -21.69 -0.67 -2.65
C LEU A 36 -21.47 -1.94 -1.84
N GLU A 37 -22.54 -2.70 -1.63
CA GLU A 37 -22.50 -3.82 -0.69
C GLU A 37 -22.89 -5.15 -1.35
N ASN A 38 -22.16 -6.22 -1.05
CA ASN A 38 -22.41 -7.58 -1.52
C ASN A 38 -22.48 -7.69 -3.05
N MET A 39 -21.68 -6.90 -3.76
CA MET A 39 -21.68 -6.86 -5.23
C MET A 39 -20.54 -7.69 -5.82
N ILE A 40 -20.76 -8.18 -7.05
CA ILE A 40 -19.74 -8.83 -7.86
C ILE A 40 -19.42 -7.93 -9.05
N PHE A 41 -18.14 -7.63 -9.25
CA PHE A 41 -17.63 -6.84 -10.37
C PHE A 41 -16.82 -7.76 -11.30
N PRO A 42 -17.41 -8.16 -12.44
CA PRO A 42 -16.85 -9.22 -13.30
C PRO A 42 -15.70 -8.74 -14.20
N HIS A 43 -15.48 -7.43 -14.32
CA HIS A 43 -14.56 -6.85 -15.28
C HIS A 43 -13.55 -5.94 -14.62
N ALA A 44 -12.39 -5.80 -15.26
CA ALA A 44 -11.41 -4.79 -14.87
C ALA A 44 -11.96 -3.39 -15.14
N LEU A 45 -11.67 -2.45 -14.25
CA LEU A 45 -12.18 -1.08 -14.27
C LEU A 45 -11.04 -0.10 -14.03
N THR A 46 -10.96 0.93 -14.86
CA THR A 46 -9.99 2.00 -14.69
C THR A 46 -10.70 3.35 -14.70
N PHE A 47 -10.59 4.09 -13.62
CA PHE A 47 -11.09 5.45 -13.46
C PHE A 47 -9.93 6.44 -13.66
N ARG A 48 -9.91 7.12 -14.81
CA ARG A 48 -8.89 8.11 -15.15
C ARG A 48 -9.42 9.52 -14.93
N ASN A 49 -8.65 10.35 -14.24
CA ASN A 49 -8.95 11.77 -14.02
C ASN A 49 -10.37 12.00 -13.43
N CYS A 50 -10.83 11.08 -12.60
CA CYS A 50 -12.16 11.10 -12.01
C CYS A 50 -12.16 11.85 -10.67
N GLN A 51 -13.35 12.20 -10.20
CA GLN A 51 -13.56 12.78 -8.88
C GLN A 51 -14.60 11.96 -8.11
N PHE A 52 -14.18 11.46 -6.95
CA PHE A 52 -15.06 10.75 -6.03
C PHE A 52 -15.01 11.47 -4.68
N ASP A 53 -16.19 11.80 -4.15
CA ASP A 53 -16.27 12.33 -2.79
C ASP A 53 -16.07 11.20 -1.77
N GLN A 54 -16.93 10.18 -1.78
CA GLN A 54 -16.70 8.97 -1.00
C GLN A 54 -17.26 7.75 -1.70
N VAL A 55 -16.42 6.72 -1.86
CA VAL A 55 -16.85 5.41 -2.37
C VAL A 55 -16.37 4.32 -1.44
N GLU A 56 -17.31 3.47 -1.02
CA GLU A 56 -17.06 2.32 -0.19
C GLU A 56 -17.56 1.05 -0.88
N PHE A 57 -16.67 0.06 -0.99
CA PHE A 57 -17.01 -1.29 -1.39
C PHE A 57 -17.01 -2.18 -0.15
N ARG A 58 -18.16 -2.79 0.18
CA ARG A 58 -18.36 -3.61 1.37
C ARG A 58 -18.74 -5.03 0.96
N ASN A 59 -17.97 -6.02 1.40
CA ASN A 59 -18.22 -7.43 1.11
C ASN A 59 -18.34 -7.72 -0.40
N CYS A 60 -17.62 -6.95 -1.22
CA CYS A 60 -17.68 -7.06 -2.67
C CYS A 60 -16.61 -8.03 -3.21
N LYS A 61 -16.88 -8.63 -4.36
CA LYS A 61 -15.94 -9.50 -5.07
C LYS A 61 -15.56 -8.90 -6.41
N PHE A 62 -14.26 -8.77 -6.65
CA PHE A 62 -13.69 -8.27 -7.89
C PHE A 62 -13.03 -9.42 -8.64
N HIS A 63 -13.53 -9.76 -9.84
CA HIS A 63 -12.87 -10.74 -10.71
C HIS A 63 -11.80 -10.10 -11.60
N GLY A 64 -11.92 -8.79 -11.83
CA GLY A 64 -10.92 -7.99 -12.52
C GLY A 64 -10.29 -6.94 -11.61
N ASP A 65 -9.28 -6.27 -12.13
CA ASP A 65 -8.52 -5.26 -11.42
C ASP A 65 -9.30 -3.94 -11.33
N ILE A 66 -9.11 -3.16 -10.27
CA ILE A 66 -9.69 -1.83 -10.14
C ILE A 66 -8.58 -0.79 -9.96
N SER A 67 -8.56 0.21 -10.84
CA SER A 67 -7.53 1.24 -10.84
C SER A 67 -8.11 2.64 -10.82
N PHE A 68 -7.48 3.53 -10.05
CA PHE A 68 -7.73 4.96 -10.02
C PHE A 68 -6.44 5.66 -10.42
N LYS A 69 -6.47 6.41 -11.52
CA LYS A 69 -5.29 7.09 -12.07
C LYS A 69 -5.56 8.57 -12.25
N GLY A 70 -4.68 9.45 -11.74
CA GLY A 70 -4.85 10.90 -11.93
C GLY A 70 -6.09 11.48 -11.22
N SER A 71 -6.66 10.76 -10.26
CA SER A 71 -8.01 11.03 -9.73
C SER A 71 -7.98 11.75 -8.39
N ARG A 72 -9.05 12.52 -8.10
CA ARG A 72 -9.28 13.10 -6.78
C ARG A 72 -10.24 12.19 -6.00
N LEU A 73 -9.73 11.58 -4.93
CA LEU A 73 -10.43 10.58 -4.13
C LEU A 73 -10.54 11.11 -2.71
N ASN A 74 -11.62 11.81 -2.36
CA ASN A 74 -11.70 12.32 -0.99
C ASN A 74 -11.67 11.14 0.01
N ARG A 75 -12.53 10.12 -0.16
CA ARG A 75 -12.42 8.85 0.57
C ARG A 75 -12.65 7.63 -0.33
N LEU A 76 -11.73 6.67 -0.27
CA LEU A 76 -11.87 5.36 -0.93
C LEU A 76 -11.72 4.25 0.10
N THR A 77 -12.67 3.32 0.16
CA THR A 77 -12.64 2.21 1.12
C THR A 77 -13.02 0.89 0.48
N PHE A 78 -12.22 -0.13 0.76
CA PHE A 78 -12.54 -1.53 0.52
C PHE A 78 -12.63 -2.24 1.86
N SER A 79 -13.80 -2.78 2.19
CA SER A 79 -14.07 -3.46 3.46
C SER A 79 -14.63 -4.85 3.23
N GLY A 80 -14.02 -5.89 3.79
CA GLY A 80 -14.57 -7.26 3.63
C GLY A 80 -14.48 -7.83 2.22
N CYS A 81 -13.69 -7.23 1.32
CA CYS A 81 -13.70 -7.56 -0.10
C CYS A 81 -12.82 -8.77 -0.46
N GLN A 82 -13.10 -9.35 -1.62
CA GLN A 82 -12.18 -10.23 -2.37
C GLN A 82 -11.63 -9.44 -3.55
N LEU A 83 -10.34 -9.12 -3.52
CA LEU A 83 -9.68 -8.23 -4.47
C LEU A 83 -8.60 -8.98 -5.24
N LYS A 84 -8.58 -8.75 -6.56
CA LYS A 84 -7.42 -9.07 -7.39
C LYS A 84 -6.39 -7.95 -7.21
N ASP A 85 -6.22 -7.08 -8.19
CA ASP A 85 -5.34 -5.92 -8.05
C ASP A 85 -6.15 -4.63 -7.82
N VAL A 86 -5.73 -3.85 -6.83
CA VAL A 86 -6.14 -2.46 -6.65
C VAL A 86 -4.93 -1.55 -6.88
N ASP A 87 -5.09 -0.58 -7.77
CA ASP A 87 -4.03 0.36 -8.14
C ASP A 87 -4.52 1.80 -7.94
N VAL A 88 -3.88 2.54 -7.05
CA VAL A 88 -4.11 3.98 -6.86
C VAL A 88 -2.83 4.74 -7.23
N GLU A 89 -2.85 5.36 -8.40
CA GLU A 89 -1.66 6.00 -8.98
C GLU A 89 -1.94 7.48 -9.28
N LYS A 90 -1.00 8.38 -8.95
CA LYS A 90 -1.11 9.82 -9.31
C LYS A 90 -2.39 10.46 -8.79
N CYS A 91 -2.83 10.05 -7.61
CA CYS A 91 -4.08 10.52 -7.03
C CYS A 91 -3.84 11.52 -5.90
N HIS A 92 -4.86 12.34 -5.63
CA HIS A 92 -4.93 13.13 -4.41
C HIS A 92 -6.07 12.61 -3.54
N ALA A 93 -5.77 12.23 -2.30
CA ALA A 93 -6.76 11.65 -1.40
C ALA A 93 -6.70 12.13 0.06
N GLN A 94 -7.85 12.25 0.72
CA GLN A 94 -7.85 12.43 2.18
C GLN A 94 -7.67 11.09 2.89
N LYS A 95 -8.36 10.04 2.46
CA LYS A 95 -8.24 8.72 3.08
C LYS A 95 -8.39 7.59 2.07
N ILE A 96 -7.48 6.62 2.14
CA ILE A 96 -7.57 5.34 1.44
C ILE A 96 -7.53 4.22 2.49
N SER A 97 -8.52 3.34 2.43
CA SER A 97 -8.68 2.25 3.40
C SER A 97 -8.86 0.89 2.73
N LEU A 98 -8.10 -0.10 3.20
CA LEU A 98 -8.27 -1.51 2.91
C LEU A 98 -8.41 -2.26 4.24
N VAL A 99 -9.64 -2.61 4.59
CA VAL A 99 -9.98 -3.08 5.94
C VAL A 99 -10.67 -4.43 5.88
N ASN A 100 -10.25 -5.39 6.70
CA ASN A 100 -10.90 -6.69 6.88
C ASN A 100 -11.19 -7.44 5.56
N SER A 101 -10.44 -7.19 4.48
CA SER A 101 -10.69 -7.82 3.19
C SER A 101 -10.18 -9.24 3.22
N VAL A 102 -11.06 -10.19 2.88
CA VAL A 102 -10.85 -11.61 3.14
C VAL A 102 -9.72 -12.21 2.29
N GLN A 103 -9.48 -11.64 1.11
CA GLN A 103 -8.39 -12.00 0.21
C GLN A 103 -8.03 -10.81 -0.67
N VAL A 104 -6.74 -10.50 -0.77
CA VAL A 104 -6.23 -9.42 -1.61
C VAL A 104 -5.05 -9.92 -2.42
N GLN A 105 -5.10 -9.88 -3.75
CA GLN A 105 -3.89 -10.19 -4.51
C GLN A 105 -2.88 -9.06 -4.30
N LYS A 106 -3.17 -7.87 -4.82
CA LYS A 106 -2.30 -6.71 -4.70
C LYS A 106 -3.07 -5.45 -4.33
N PHE A 107 -2.51 -4.68 -3.41
CA PHE A 107 -2.96 -3.32 -3.10
C PHE A 107 -1.79 -2.37 -3.28
N HIS A 108 -1.83 -1.59 -4.35
CA HIS A 108 -0.76 -0.68 -4.76
C HIS A 108 -1.21 0.77 -4.64
N ILE A 109 -0.35 1.58 -4.02
CA ILE A 109 -0.47 3.03 -3.95
C ILE A 109 0.85 3.62 -4.44
N GLY A 110 0.83 4.41 -5.50
CA GLY A 110 2.02 4.99 -6.11
C GLY A 110 1.85 6.45 -6.50
N ALA A 111 2.94 7.22 -6.41
CA ALA A 111 3.03 8.61 -6.90
C ALA A 111 1.84 9.52 -6.50
N SER A 112 1.32 9.39 -5.28
CA SER A 112 0.08 10.02 -4.83
C SER A 112 0.28 10.90 -3.59
N ASP A 113 -0.56 11.92 -3.43
CA ASP A 113 -0.63 12.79 -2.24
C ASP A 113 -1.81 12.35 -1.36
N ILE A 114 -1.53 11.77 -0.18
CA ILE A 114 -2.55 11.11 0.66
C ILE A 114 -2.43 11.53 2.12
N ASN A 115 -3.52 12.00 2.74
CA ASN A 115 -3.46 12.37 4.16
C ASN A 115 -3.43 11.14 5.08
N HIS A 116 -4.18 10.09 4.76
CA HIS A 116 -4.24 8.90 5.61
C HIS A 116 -4.39 7.61 4.80
N ILE A 117 -3.55 6.63 5.11
CA ILE A 117 -3.66 5.26 4.62
C ILE A 117 -3.97 4.34 5.80
N GLU A 118 -4.95 3.46 5.63
CA GLU A 118 -5.30 2.43 6.59
C GLU A 118 -5.36 1.07 5.89
N ILE A 119 -4.50 0.14 6.28
CA ILE A 119 -4.49 -1.24 5.76
C ILE A 119 -4.57 -2.17 6.96
N THR A 120 -5.77 -2.62 7.31
CA THR A 120 -5.99 -3.32 8.60
C THR A 120 -6.76 -4.62 8.46
N GLY A 121 -6.33 -5.66 9.18
CA GLY A 121 -7.11 -6.88 9.36
C GLY A 121 -7.28 -7.74 8.10
N ASN A 122 -6.35 -7.68 7.14
CA ASN A 122 -6.45 -8.47 5.91
C ASN A 122 -5.71 -9.81 6.09
N PRO A 123 -6.42 -10.94 6.32
CA PRO A 123 -5.79 -12.20 6.71
C PRO A 123 -4.99 -12.88 5.60
N THR A 124 -5.29 -12.60 4.33
CA THR A 124 -4.66 -13.25 3.17
C THR A 124 -4.34 -12.20 2.13
N PHE A 125 -3.05 -12.03 1.80
CA PHE A 125 -2.61 -11.08 0.77
C PHE A 125 -1.30 -11.48 0.07
N GLU A 126 -1.15 -11.16 -1.22
CA GLU A 126 0.14 -11.34 -1.95
C GLU A 126 1.03 -10.11 -1.81
N ALA A 127 0.50 -8.90 -2.01
CA ALA A 127 1.32 -7.69 -1.96
C ALA A 127 0.56 -6.46 -1.45
N PHE A 128 1.15 -5.76 -0.49
CA PHE A 128 0.83 -4.37 -0.17
C PHE A 128 2.02 -3.50 -0.53
N GLU A 129 1.78 -2.51 -1.39
CA GLU A 129 2.83 -1.64 -1.92
C GLU A 129 2.44 -0.19 -1.70
N VAL A 130 3.08 0.45 -0.71
CA VAL A 130 3.11 1.90 -0.57
C VAL A 130 4.39 2.36 -1.26
N ALA A 131 4.31 2.53 -2.58
CA ALA A 131 5.46 2.68 -3.46
C ALA A 131 6.10 4.08 -3.40
N CYS A 132 7.09 4.30 -4.24
CA CYS A 132 7.83 5.57 -4.30
C CYS A 132 7.01 6.71 -4.92
N GLU A 133 7.50 7.93 -4.74
CA GLU A 133 6.85 9.20 -5.15
C GLU A 133 5.54 9.53 -4.40
N ASN A 134 5.18 8.75 -3.36
CA ASN A 134 4.04 9.10 -2.50
C ASN A 134 4.42 10.15 -1.45
N ASN A 135 3.55 11.13 -1.23
CA ASN A 135 3.58 12.04 -0.07
C ASN A 135 2.43 11.68 0.88
N ILE A 136 2.76 11.17 2.06
CA ILE A 136 1.77 10.62 2.99
C ILE A 136 1.80 11.36 4.31
N LEU A 137 0.69 11.91 4.79
CA LEU A 137 0.72 12.49 6.14
C LEU A 137 0.81 11.37 7.20
N THR A 138 -0.13 10.43 7.18
CA THR A 138 -0.13 9.28 8.12
C THR A 138 -0.44 7.94 7.45
N ALA A 139 0.13 6.86 7.96
CA ALA A 139 -0.21 5.50 7.55
C ALA A 139 -0.25 4.52 8.73
N LEU A 140 -1.30 3.70 8.79
CA LEU A 140 -1.44 2.58 9.71
C LEU A 140 -1.60 1.29 8.91
N ILE A 141 -0.68 0.36 9.10
CA ILE A 141 -0.72 -0.97 8.49
C ILE A 141 -0.73 -1.97 9.65
N GLU A 142 -1.86 -2.61 9.93
CA GLU A 142 -2.04 -3.37 11.17
C GLU A 142 -2.75 -4.72 10.99
N ASN A 143 -2.33 -5.75 11.74
CA ASN A 143 -3.06 -7.03 11.85
C ASN A 143 -3.25 -7.74 10.49
N ASN A 144 -2.28 -7.63 9.58
CA ASN A 144 -2.34 -8.28 8.27
C ASN A 144 -1.53 -9.58 8.24
N GLY A 145 -2.04 -10.55 7.47
CA GLY A 145 -1.37 -11.85 7.27
C GLY A 145 -1.60 -12.80 8.43
N GLN A 146 -2.62 -13.64 8.32
CA GLN A 146 -2.90 -14.67 9.31
C GLN A 146 -2.06 -15.92 9.00
N SER A 147 -1.31 -16.43 9.98
CA SER A 147 -0.40 -17.57 9.82
C SER A 147 -1.06 -18.84 9.24
N SER A 148 -2.32 -19.10 9.60
CA SER A 148 -3.08 -20.26 9.13
C SER A 148 -3.74 -20.08 7.77
N LYS A 149 -3.70 -18.88 7.17
CA LYS A 149 -4.39 -18.56 5.90
C LYS A 149 -3.47 -17.98 4.82
N ASN A 150 -2.41 -17.29 5.20
CA ASN A 150 -1.47 -16.66 4.27
C ASN A 150 -0.23 -17.54 4.09
N SER A 151 -0.39 -18.66 3.38
CA SER A 151 0.65 -19.69 3.22
C SER A 151 1.53 -19.51 1.99
N PHE A 152 1.38 -18.41 1.25
CA PHE A 152 2.13 -18.11 0.03
C PHE A 152 3.02 -16.88 0.21
N LYS A 153 3.92 -16.66 -0.75
CA LYS A 153 4.88 -15.55 -0.73
C LYS A 153 4.15 -14.21 -0.71
N SER A 154 4.14 -13.57 0.45
CA SER A 154 3.46 -12.30 0.70
C SER A 154 4.48 -11.19 0.95
N THR A 155 4.21 -9.98 0.46
CA THR A 155 5.14 -8.85 0.57
C THR A 155 4.44 -7.61 1.11
N ILE A 156 5.07 -6.93 2.06
CA ILE A 156 4.74 -5.54 2.39
C ILE A 156 5.94 -4.69 1.98
N TYR A 157 5.72 -3.77 1.06
CA TYR A 157 6.71 -2.84 0.53
C TYR A 157 6.35 -1.40 0.85
N ILE A 158 7.29 -0.68 1.46
CA ILE A 158 7.14 0.70 1.94
C ILE A 158 8.29 1.54 1.39
N CYS A 159 8.02 2.41 0.43
CA CYS A 159 8.99 3.34 -0.16
C CYS A 159 8.40 4.74 -0.42
N PRO A 160 7.54 5.33 0.42
CA PRO A 160 7.05 6.68 0.12
C PRO A 160 8.19 7.70 0.01
N GLU A 161 8.01 8.74 -0.80
CA GLU A 161 8.97 9.85 -0.90
C GLU A 161 9.02 10.63 0.42
N ARG A 162 7.85 10.87 1.01
CA ARG A 162 7.70 11.54 2.31
C ARG A 162 6.61 10.88 3.14
N PHE A 163 6.84 10.83 4.45
CA PHE A 163 5.75 10.71 5.41
C PHE A 163 6.01 11.45 6.72
N ASP A 164 4.95 11.85 7.43
CA ASP A 164 5.09 12.44 8.77
C ASP A 164 5.01 11.33 9.85
N GLN A 165 4.05 10.41 9.76
CA GLN A 165 3.98 9.24 10.65
C GLN A 165 3.58 7.95 9.91
N MET A 166 4.27 6.84 10.19
CA MET A 166 3.86 5.53 9.70
C MET A 166 4.09 4.45 10.76
N THR A 167 3.07 3.62 10.99
CA THR A 167 3.11 2.51 11.94
C THR A 167 2.76 1.21 11.24
N LEU A 168 3.64 0.21 11.39
CA LEU A 168 3.42 -1.17 10.98
C LEU A 168 3.30 -2.02 12.25
N LYS A 169 2.12 -2.56 12.53
CA LYS A 169 1.87 -3.27 13.77
C LYS A 169 1.21 -4.64 13.58
N ASN A 170 1.68 -5.66 14.29
CA ASN A 170 1.07 -7.00 14.28
C ASN A 170 0.90 -7.59 12.87
N ASN A 171 1.87 -7.35 11.98
CA ASN A 171 1.80 -7.83 10.61
C ASN A 171 2.67 -9.07 10.41
N ARG A 172 2.29 -9.90 9.44
CA ARG A 172 3.06 -11.05 8.98
C ARG A 172 3.13 -11.06 7.46
N SER A 173 4.32 -11.17 6.91
CA SER A 173 4.55 -11.36 5.48
C SER A 173 5.79 -12.21 5.24
N GLU A 174 5.93 -12.82 4.07
CA GLU A 174 7.19 -13.49 3.71
C GLU A 174 8.33 -12.47 3.61
N ILE A 175 8.05 -11.32 2.99
CA ILE A 175 8.99 -10.22 2.77
C ILE A 175 8.43 -8.94 3.39
N LEU A 176 9.23 -8.29 4.22
CA LEU A 176 9.09 -6.88 4.56
C LEU A 176 10.20 -6.11 3.88
N HIS A 177 9.87 -5.15 3.02
CA HIS A 177 10.85 -4.27 2.40
C HIS A 177 10.52 -2.81 2.70
N VAL A 178 11.41 -2.18 3.46
CA VAL A 178 11.40 -0.74 3.73
C VAL A 178 12.46 -0.08 2.84
N GLY A 179 12.00 0.65 1.84
CA GLY A 179 12.82 1.41 0.89
C GLY A 179 13.06 2.86 1.29
N THR A 180 12.40 3.37 2.33
CA THR A 180 12.57 4.75 2.80
C THR A 180 12.22 4.87 4.27
N ILE A 181 13.05 5.60 5.02
CA ILE A 181 12.68 6.23 6.30
C ILE A 181 12.78 7.73 6.07
N GLY A 182 11.63 8.42 6.14
CA GLY A 182 11.53 9.85 5.82
C GLY A 182 12.33 10.71 6.80
N GLN A 183 12.84 11.85 6.33
CA GLN A 183 13.44 12.84 7.24
C GLN A 183 12.37 13.46 8.15
N PHE A 184 12.72 13.76 9.40
CA PHE A 184 11.81 14.34 10.40
C PHE A 184 10.50 13.54 10.61
N SER A 185 10.50 12.27 10.23
CA SER A 185 9.33 11.39 10.31
C SER A 185 9.30 10.59 11.61
N SER A 186 8.14 10.06 11.96
CA SER A 186 7.99 9.01 12.96
C SER A 186 7.70 7.67 12.28
N PHE A 187 8.58 6.68 12.44
CA PHE A 187 8.43 5.36 11.86
C PHE A 187 8.48 4.26 12.92
N GLU A 188 7.40 3.49 13.02
CA GLU A 188 7.23 2.45 14.03
C GLU A 188 7.00 1.09 13.39
N ILE A 189 7.71 0.08 13.90
CA ILE A 189 7.43 -1.33 13.65
C ILE A 189 7.23 -2.00 15.01
N ASP A 190 6.06 -2.58 15.23
CA ASP A 190 5.69 -3.23 16.50
C ASP A 190 5.07 -4.61 16.26
N GLY A 191 5.76 -5.68 16.65
CA GLY A 191 5.24 -7.04 16.52
C GLY A 191 5.09 -7.48 15.06
N TYR A 192 6.20 -7.58 14.32
CA TYR A 192 6.19 -7.94 12.90
C TYR A 192 6.88 -9.29 12.67
N ASN A 193 6.27 -10.18 11.90
CA ASN A 193 6.86 -11.46 11.51
C ASN A 193 7.21 -11.50 10.01
N ALA A 194 8.49 -11.70 9.66
CA ALA A 194 8.92 -11.91 8.27
C ALA A 194 10.16 -12.81 8.15
N ASN A 195 10.26 -13.53 7.03
CA ASN A 195 11.46 -14.30 6.71
C ASN A 195 12.55 -13.44 6.09
N LEU A 196 12.19 -12.51 5.20
CA LEU A 196 13.13 -11.54 4.65
C LEU A 196 12.73 -10.15 5.09
N VAL A 197 13.62 -9.49 5.83
CA VAL A 197 13.49 -8.05 6.14
C VAL A 197 14.58 -7.30 5.39
N LEU A 198 14.17 -6.43 4.48
CA LEU A 198 15.06 -5.59 3.69
C LEU A 198 14.88 -4.13 4.06
N PHE A 199 15.97 -3.50 4.47
CA PHE A 199 16.07 -2.05 4.59
C PHE A 199 17.01 -1.53 3.50
N SER A 200 16.53 -0.62 2.66
CA SER A 200 17.35 -0.02 1.61
C SER A 200 17.20 1.50 1.61
N ASN A 201 18.31 2.24 1.63
CA ASN A 201 18.34 3.71 1.62
C ASN A 201 17.58 4.37 2.79
N CYS A 202 17.56 3.71 3.95
CA CYS A 202 16.84 4.15 5.14
C CYS A 202 17.74 5.01 6.04
N ASN A 203 18.00 6.25 5.62
CA ASN A 203 18.93 7.16 6.32
C ASN A 203 18.24 8.23 7.19
N GLY A 204 17.01 8.62 6.85
CA GLY A 204 16.08 9.41 7.68
C GLY A 204 16.69 10.36 8.73
N ASN A 205 17.34 11.45 8.30
CA ASN A 205 17.88 12.46 9.22
C ASN A 205 16.79 12.95 10.19
N ASN A 206 17.10 12.95 11.49
CA ASN A 206 16.19 13.35 12.58
C ASN A 206 14.85 12.59 12.61
N ALA A 207 14.77 11.41 11.98
CA ALA A 207 13.59 10.57 12.08
C ALA A 207 13.53 9.92 13.47
N ASN A 208 12.35 9.91 14.09
CA ASN A 208 12.09 9.09 15.27
C ASN A 208 11.75 7.67 14.79
N VAL A 209 12.62 6.70 15.08
CA VAL A 209 12.45 5.32 14.62
C VAL A 209 12.38 4.39 15.81
N HIS A 210 11.28 3.64 15.92
CA HIS A 210 11.05 2.69 17.01
C HIS A 210 10.68 1.32 16.46
N PHE A 211 11.59 0.36 16.56
CA PHE A 211 11.35 -1.02 16.13
C PHE A 211 11.38 -1.96 17.33
N GLN A 212 10.32 -2.75 17.50
CA GLN A 212 10.23 -3.77 18.52
C GLN A 212 9.43 -4.98 18.04
N GLY A 213 9.70 -6.15 18.60
CA GLY A 213 8.94 -7.36 18.28
C GLY A 213 9.09 -7.84 16.82
N LEU A 214 10.16 -7.46 16.13
CA LEU A 214 10.48 -8.02 14.81
C LEU A 214 11.03 -9.44 14.98
N GLN A 215 10.37 -10.41 14.36
CA GLN A 215 10.65 -11.84 14.53
C GLN A 215 10.67 -12.57 13.18
N PRO A 216 11.49 -13.62 13.03
CA PRO A 216 11.41 -14.47 11.85
C PRO A 216 10.10 -15.28 11.84
N ILE A 217 9.65 -15.68 10.65
CA ILE A 217 8.62 -16.72 10.54
C ILE A 217 9.26 -18.11 10.72
N ASP A 218 10.38 -18.33 10.04
CA ASP A 218 11.26 -19.49 10.15
C ASP A 218 12.67 -19.02 10.53
N VAL A 219 13.10 -19.36 11.75
CA VAL A 219 14.37 -18.92 12.34
C VAL A 219 15.58 -19.42 11.54
N ASP A 220 15.47 -20.56 10.87
CA ASP A 220 16.61 -21.20 10.21
C ASP A 220 16.92 -20.56 8.85
N SER A 221 15.89 -20.09 8.15
CA SER A 221 16.00 -19.52 6.79
C SER A 221 15.90 -17.99 6.75
N ALA A 222 15.39 -17.35 7.81
CA ALA A 222 15.17 -15.92 7.83
C ALA A 222 16.46 -15.08 7.80
N SER A 223 16.35 -13.90 7.20
CA SER A 223 17.45 -12.95 7.08
C SER A 223 17.01 -11.49 7.15
N VAL A 224 17.91 -10.66 7.66
CA VAL A 224 17.83 -9.20 7.60
C VAL A 224 18.92 -8.70 6.66
N CYS A 225 18.54 -7.90 5.67
CA CYS A 225 19.44 -7.25 4.73
C CYS A 225 19.36 -5.74 4.92
N ILE A 226 20.48 -5.11 5.23
CA ILE A 226 20.60 -3.66 5.43
C ILE A 226 21.49 -3.11 4.32
N VAL A 227 20.95 -2.24 3.47
CA VAL A 227 21.64 -1.67 2.30
C VAL A 227 21.61 -0.14 2.43
N ASN A 228 22.77 0.51 2.53
CA ASN A 228 22.89 1.98 2.60
C ASN A 228 21.89 2.64 3.59
N SER A 229 21.82 2.13 4.82
CA SER A 229 20.74 2.47 5.77
C SER A 229 21.28 2.74 7.18
N ASP A 230 21.96 3.88 7.35
CA ASP A 230 22.69 4.21 8.59
C ASP A 230 21.77 4.27 9.81
N ARG A 231 20.57 4.82 9.65
CA ARG A 231 19.59 4.92 10.74
C ARG A 231 19.14 3.54 11.25
N VAL A 232 19.16 2.53 10.39
CA VAL A 232 18.81 1.14 10.75
C VAL A 232 20.00 0.43 11.40
N LEU A 233 21.23 0.78 11.04
CA LEU A 233 22.44 0.22 11.67
C LEU A 233 22.52 0.58 13.16
N GLU A 234 22.06 1.76 13.56
CA GLU A 234 21.96 2.15 14.98
C GLU A 234 21.03 1.22 15.77
N LEU A 235 19.89 0.85 15.19
CA LEU A 235 18.91 -0.08 15.81
C LEU A 235 19.42 -1.51 15.93
N ARG A 236 20.44 -1.89 15.14
CA ARG A 236 21.09 -3.19 15.31
C ARG A 236 21.79 -3.29 16.67
N GLN A 237 22.36 -2.18 17.16
CA GLN A 237 23.09 -2.16 18.43
C GLN A 237 22.16 -2.35 19.64
N SER A 238 20.87 -2.00 19.51
CA SER A 238 19.86 -2.22 20.55
C SER A 238 19.25 -3.63 20.53
N GLY A 239 19.72 -4.52 19.64
CA GLY A 239 19.32 -5.92 19.62
C GLY A 239 17.99 -6.22 18.92
N VAL A 240 17.42 -5.27 18.18
CA VAL A 240 16.14 -5.41 17.45
C VAL A 240 16.12 -6.65 16.53
N PHE A 241 17.27 -7.01 15.97
CA PHE A 241 17.41 -8.11 15.00
C PHE A 241 17.92 -9.42 15.62
N ASN A 242 18.07 -9.52 16.95
CA ASN A 242 18.71 -10.68 17.60
C ASN A 242 17.97 -12.02 17.39
N SER A 243 16.70 -11.97 17.00
CA SER A 243 15.90 -13.14 16.64
C SER A 243 16.28 -13.74 15.27
N PHE A 244 17.02 -13.01 14.43
CA PHE A 244 17.44 -13.44 13.10
C PHE A 244 18.87 -13.98 13.13
N ARG A 245 19.10 -15.18 12.56
CA ARG A 245 20.44 -15.77 12.47
C ARG A 245 21.32 -15.13 11.40
N ASN A 246 20.72 -14.65 10.30
CA ASN A 246 21.43 -14.15 9.14
C ASN A 246 21.21 -12.64 8.98
N ILE A 247 22.14 -11.82 9.47
CA ILE A 247 22.08 -10.36 9.31
C ILE A 247 23.22 -9.92 8.39
N LYS A 248 22.88 -9.34 7.24
CA LYS A 248 23.83 -8.92 6.21
C LYS A 248 23.75 -7.41 6.00
N ASN A 249 24.92 -6.78 5.99
CA ASN A 249 25.06 -5.36 5.69
C ASN A 249 25.77 -5.21 4.34
N TYR A 250 25.26 -4.33 3.49
CA TYR A 250 25.82 -4.03 2.19
C TYR A 250 25.97 -2.52 2.03
N GLU A 251 27.13 -2.12 1.53
CA GLU A 251 27.32 -0.79 0.95
C GLU A 251 27.27 -0.93 -0.56
N GLN A 252 26.36 -0.21 -1.19
CA GLN A 252 26.30 -0.12 -2.64
C GLN A 252 26.52 1.34 -3.03
N PRO A 253 27.42 1.65 -3.97
CA PRO A 253 27.58 3.01 -4.46
C PRO A 253 26.22 3.51 -4.94
N LEU A 254 25.77 4.65 -4.43
CA LEU A 254 24.53 5.29 -4.84
C LEU A 254 24.61 5.52 -6.35
N GLN A 255 23.92 4.70 -7.14
CA GLN A 255 23.69 5.03 -8.52
C GLN A 255 22.82 6.29 -8.49
N HIS A 256 23.41 7.44 -8.82
CA HIS A 256 22.67 8.67 -9.01
C HIS A 256 21.46 8.35 -9.90
N ARG A 257 20.24 8.55 -9.38
CA ARG A 257 19.03 8.55 -10.18
C ARG A 257 19.17 9.69 -11.18
N ASN A 258 19.79 9.41 -12.33
CA ASN A 258 19.74 10.26 -13.50
C ASN A 258 18.29 10.21 -14.02
N TYR A 259 17.40 10.96 -13.37
CA TYR A 259 16.21 11.47 -14.04
C TYR A 259 16.67 12.59 -14.99
N ALA A 260 17.40 12.20 -16.02
CA ALA A 260 17.49 13.01 -17.21
C ALA A 260 16.07 13.10 -17.77
N ARG A 261 15.47 14.28 -17.61
CA ARG A 261 14.39 14.75 -18.48
C ARG A 261 14.79 14.40 -19.92
N ILE A 262 14.14 13.41 -20.50
CA ILE A 262 14.02 13.37 -21.95
C ILE A 262 12.89 14.34 -22.26
N ALA A 263 13.28 15.61 -22.36
CA ALA A 263 12.55 16.56 -23.17
C ALA A 263 12.81 16.15 -24.64
N GLY A 264 11.73 15.84 -25.35
CA GLY A 264 11.70 15.46 -26.76
C GLY A 264 10.26 15.14 -27.14
#